data_AF-A0A8T4Y6X2-F1
#
_entry.id   AF-A0A8T4Y6X2-F1
#
_cell.length_a   1.000
_cell.length_b   1.000
_cell.length_c   1.000
_cell.angle_alpha   90.00
_cell.angle_beta   90.00
_cell.angle_gamma   90.00
#
_symmetry.space_group_name_H-M   'P 1'
#
loop_
_entity.id
_entity.type
_entity.pdbx_description
1 polymer ?
#
loop_
_entity_poly.entity_id
_entity_poly.type
_entity_poly.pdbx_seq_one_letter_code
_entity_poly.pdbx_strand_id
1 'polypeptide(L)' 'MPAKENRKIMKHGSSGVIAIPKPYRDYHNLTPGKTVTILYDSLLLIIPKNLEKLLHEKAALIDALLGQSMEEAPTQ' A
#
# COMPACT_ATOMS: atom_id res chain seq x y z
N MET A 1 1.02 18.88 -2.10
CA MET A 1 -0.04 17.92 -1.69
C MET A 1 -0.09 17.95 -0.17
N PRO A 2 -1.23 18.24 0.48
CA PRO A 2 -1.30 18.11 1.93
C PRO A 2 -1.00 16.65 2.28
N ALA A 3 0.10 16.42 2.98
CA ALA A 3 0.64 15.10 3.30
C ALA A 3 -0.21 14.31 4.32
N LYS A 4 -1.37 14.86 4.71
CA LYS A 4 -2.26 14.31 5.73
C LYS A 4 -3.69 14.75 5.45
N GLU A 5 -4.60 13.79 5.36
CA GLU A 5 -6.04 14.02 5.31
C GLU A 5 -6.75 12.99 6.21
N ASN A 6 -7.68 13.46 7.04
CA ASN A 6 -8.46 12.57 7.90
C ASN A 6 -9.73 12.15 7.15
N ARG A 7 -9.94 10.84 7.00
CA ARG A 7 -11.13 10.26 6.35
C ARG A 7 -11.86 9.33 7.30
N LYS A 8 -13.19 9.38 7.29
CA LYS A 8 -14.02 8.41 7.99
C LYS A 8 -14.06 7.11 7.20
N ILE A 9 -14.01 5.99 7.91
CA ILE A 9 -14.31 4.67 7.33
C ILE A 9 -15.82 4.61 7.09
N MET A 10 -16.21 4.19 5.90
CA MET A 10 -17.60 3.98 5.50
C MET A 10 -17.90 2.49 5.47
N LYS A 11 -19.14 2.09 5.76
CA LYS A 11 -19.57 0.70 5.68
C LYS A 11 -20.10 0.40 4.27
N HIS A 12 -19.62 -0.68 3.66
CA HIS A 12 -20.17 -1.23 2.42
C HIS A 12 -20.34 -2.75 2.58
N GLY A 13 -21.58 -3.20 2.78
CA GLY A 13 -21.86 -4.59 3.17
C GLY A 13 -21.22 -4.93 4.52
N SER A 14 -20.41 -5.99 4.55
CA SER A 14 -19.58 -6.37 5.71
C SER A 14 -18.21 -5.70 5.73
N SER A 15 -17.83 -4.94 4.68
CA SER A 15 -16.50 -4.35 4.53
C SER A 15 -16.46 -2.87 4.96
N GLY A 16 -15.31 -2.46 5.50
CA GLY A 16 -14.96 -1.05 5.67
C GLY A 16 -14.31 -0.49 4.41
N VAL A 17 -14.68 0.72 4.01
CA VAL A 17 -14.17 1.40 2.81
C VAL A 17 -13.63 2.78 3.18
N ILE A 18 -12.45 3.11 2.67
CA ILE A 18 -11.86 4.45 2.77
C ILE A 18 -11.81 5.05 1.37
N ALA A 19 -12.25 6.30 1.24
CA ALA A 19 -12.14 7.03 -0.02
C ALA A 19 -10.68 7.42 -0.28
N ILE A 20 -10.11 6.92 -1.37
CA ILE A 20 -8.79 7.37 -1.85
C ILE A 20 -8.91 8.84 -2.30
N PRO A 21 -8.07 9.75 -1.80
CA PRO A 21 -8.12 11.17 -2.17
C PRO A 21 -8.04 11.37 -3.69
N LYS A 22 -8.87 12.27 -4.22
CA LYS A 22 -8.91 12.56 -5.66
C LYS A 22 -7.53 12.90 -6.25
N PRO A 23 -6.69 13.75 -5.64
CA PRO A 23 -5.36 14.05 -6.18
C PRO A 23 -4.47 12.81 -6.33
N TYR A 24 -4.55 11.87 -5.40
CA TYR A 24 -3.80 10.62 -5.47
C TYR A 24 -4.31 9.72 -6.60
N ARG A 25 -5.64 9.63 -6.76
CA ARG A 25 -6.25 8.89 -7.88
C ARG A 25 -5.86 9.48 -9.23
N ASP A 26 -5.90 10.79 -9.35
CA ASP A 26 -5.59 11.49 -10.60
C ASP A 26 -4.11 11.29 -10.95
N TYR A 27 -3.20 11.42 -9.97
CA TYR A 27 -1.76 11.20 -10.17
C TYR A 27 -1.43 9.75 -10.58
N HIS A 28 -2.06 8.76 -9.97
CA HIS A 28 -1.83 7.33 -10.27
C HIS A 28 -2.80 6.75 -11.31
N ASN A 29 -3.64 7.58 -11.94
CA ASN A 29 -4.67 7.17 -12.89
C ASN A 29 -5.54 6.00 -12.37
N LEU A 30 -6.00 6.07 -11.11
CA LEU A 30 -6.83 5.06 -10.46
C LEU A 30 -8.31 5.29 -10.79
N THR A 31 -8.72 4.82 -11.97
CA THR A 31 -10.11 4.88 -12.45
C THR A 31 -10.99 3.77 -11.86
N PRO A 32 -12.32 3.94 -11.81
CA PRO A 32 -13.24 2.87 -11.42
C PRO A 32 -12.98 1.58 -12.21
N GLY A 33 -13.06 0.44 -11.53
CA GLY A 33 -12.82 -0.89 -12.13
C GLY A 33 -11.35 -1.36 -12.10
N LYS A 34 -10.39 -0.50 -11.74
CA LYS A 34 -9.00 -0.94 -11.55
C LYS A 34 -8.82 -1.70 -10.24
N THR A 35 -8.19 -2.86 -10.33
CA THR A 35 -7.80 -3.67 -9.17
C THR A 35 -6.49 -3.14 -8.57
N VAL A 36 -6.43 -3.17 -7.25
CA VAL A 36 -5.22 -2.82 -6.49
C VAL A 36 -4.97 -3.88 -5.43
N THR A 37 -3.71 -4.20 -5.20
CA THR A 37 -3.28 -5.09 -4.10
C THR A 37 -3.08 -4.25 -2.86
N ILE A 38 -3.63 -4.67 -1.71
CA ILE A 38 -3.49 -4.01 -0.41
C ILE A 38 -2.65 -4.91 0.50
N LEU A 39 -1.48 -4.43 0.93
CA LEU A 39 -0.70 -5.07 2.01
C LEU A 39 -1.20 -4.56 3.37
N TYR A 40 -1.27 -5.40 4.41
CA TYR A 40 -1.99 -5.04 5.64
C TYR A 40 -1.27 -5.34 6.97
N ASP A 41 -0.05 -5.90 6.96
CA ASP A 41 0.62 -6.30 8.23
C ASP A 41 1.18 -5.14 9.06
N SER A 42 1.29 -3.92 8.52
CA SER A 42 1.60 -2.67 9.26
C SER A 42 1.53 -1.40 8.37
N LEU A 43 1.45 -1.56 7.05
CA LEU A 43 1.43 -0.48 6.06
C LEU A 43 0.45 -0.83 4.94
N LEU A 44 -0.50 0.07 4.65
CA LEU A 44 -1.44 -0.09 3.53
C LEU A 44 -0.76 0.28 2.20
N LEU A 45 -0.11 -0.68 1.53
CA LEU A 45 0.51 -0.45 0.22
C LEU A 45 -0.43 -0.88 -0.91
N ILE A 46 -0.78 0.06 -1.80
CA ILE A 46 -1.74 -0.13 -2.91
C ILE A 46 -0.99 -0.21 -4.26
N ILE A 47 -0.89 -1.40 -4.88
CA ILE A 47 -0.16 -1.60 -6.15
C ILE A 47 -1.12 -2.02 -7.28
N PRO A 48 -1.21 -1.27 -8.39
CA PRO A 48 -1.96 -1.66 -9.59
C PRO A 48 -1.37 -2.87 -10.32
N LYS A 49 -2.24 -3.74 -10.86
CA LYS A 49 -1.85 -5.01 -11.50
C LYS A 49 -0.85 -4.87 -12.66
N ASN A 50 -0.90 -3.77 -13.40
CA ASN A 50 0.04 -3.50 -14.50
C ASN A 50 1.47 -3.17 -14.04
N LEU A 51 1.71 -3.07 -12.73
CA LEU A 51 3.01 -2.78 -12.12
C LEU A 51 3.53 -3.93 -11.27
N GLU A 52 2.97 -5.14 -11.39
CA GLU A 52 3.41 -6.34 -10.65
C GLU A 52 4.90 -6.68 -10.89
N LYS A 53 5.44 -6.39 -12.08
CA LYS A 53 6.89 -6.56 -12.33
C LYS A 53 7.74 -5.77 -11.34
N LEU A 54 7.26 -4.60 -10.93
CA LEU A 54 7.94 -3.72 -9.98
C LEU A 54 7.99 -4.33 -8.57
N LEU A 55 7.03 -5.20 -8.20
CA LEU A 55 7.06 -5.95 -6.93
C LEU A 55 8.27 -6.88 -6.88
N HIS A 56 8.51 -7.63 -7.95
CA HIS A 56 9.65 -8.52 -8.05
C HIS A 56 10.98 -7.76 -8.11
N GLU A 57 11.02 -6.64 -8.84
CA GLU A 57 12.21 -5.78 -8.93
C GLU A 57 12.54 -5.08 -7.60
N LYS A 58 11.56 -4.88 -6.72
CA LYS A 58 11.70 -4.15 -5.46
C LYS A 58 11.48 -5.02 -4.22
N ALA A 59 11.46 -6.35 -4.37
CA ALA A 59 11.21 -7.31 -3.29
C ALA A 59 12.11 -7.04 -2.07
N ALA A 60 13.42 -6.89 -2.28
CA ALA A 60 14.37 -6.61 -1.19
C ALA A 60 14.09 -5.29 -0.42
N LEU A 61 13.53 -4.27 -1.09
CA LEU A 61 13.15 -3.01 -0.44
C LEU A 61 11.85 -3.17 0.37
N ILE A 62 10.92 -3.99 -0.15
CA ILE A 62 9.68 -4.33 0.53
C ILE A 62 9.98 -5.15 1.79
N ASP A 63 10.87 -6.12 1.69
CA ASP A 63 11.31 -6.95 2.81
C ASP A 63 11.98 -6.12 3.91
N ALA A 64 12.83 -5.16 3.53
CA ALA A 64 13.46 -4.21 4.45
C ALA A 64 12.45 -3.25 5.11
N LEU A 65 11.44 -2.77 4.38
CA LEU A 65 10.37 -1.89 4.91
C LEU A 65 9.43 -2.63 5.87
N LEU A 66 9.24 -3.93 5.68
CA LEU A 66 8.41 -4.78 6.52
C LEU A 66 9.16 -5.37 7.72
N GLY A 67 10.45 -5.04 7.88
CA GLY A 67 11.25 -5.48 9.01
C GLY A 67 11.48 -7.00 9.06
N GLN A 68 11.27 -7.70 7.94
CA GLN A 68 11.46 -9.15 7.86
C GLN A 68 12.95 -9.47 7.60
N SER A 69 13.75 -9.30 8.66
CA SER A 69 15.11 -9.84 8.89
C SER A 69 16.32 -9.15 8.22
N MET A 70 17.14 -8.50 9.05
CA MET A 70 18.44 -9.07 9.43
C MET A 70 18.49 -8.97 10.96
N GLU A 71 18.11 -10.03 11.67
CA GLU A 71 18.57 -10.21 13.05
C GLU A 71 20.07 -10.49 12.97
N GLU A 72 20.90 -9.48 13.21
CA GLU A 72 22.32 -9.69 13.47
C GLU A 72 22.48 -10.37 14.83
N ALA A 73 23.10 -11.55 14.82
CA ALA A 73 23.43 -12.33 16.00
C ALA A 73 24.24 -11.49 17.01
N PRO A 74 24.01 -11.64 18.33
CA PRO A 74 24.71 -10.86 19.33
C PRO A 74 26.20 -11.24 19.32
N THR A 75 27.06 -10.29 18.99
CA THR A 75 28.51 -10.45 19.14
C THR A 75 28.93 -9.86 20.50
N GLN A 76 29.80 -10.62 21.17
CA GLN A 76 30.19 -10.64 22.59
C GLN A 76 30.53 -9.30 23.24
#